data_AF-A0A3A9C3K2-F1
#
_entry.id   AF-A0A3A9C3K2-F1
#
_cell.length_a   1.000
_cell.length_b   1.000
_cell.length_c   1.000
_cell.angle_alpha   90.00
_cell.angle_beta   90.00
_cell.angle_gamma   90.00
#
_symmetry.space_group_name_H-M   'P 1'
#
loop_
_entity.id
_entity.type
_entity.pdbx_description
1 polymer ?
#
loop_
_entity_poly.entity_id
_entity_poly.type
_entity_poly.pdbx_seq_one_letter_code
_entity_poly.pdbx_strand_id
1 'polypeptide(L)'
;MFEFLEEKRKKKNADQVRTAGIIHQFHYDFGKAGEQESYTLTQEGNTVEMIVQKIGSDVPEKRGAVDRSAFNILYRVIMEQKIYLWNRFHKNNSMAVNGYTFSLNVKFENWTLSASGCAMRPAGYDAAHRVLCDCLREIALSL
;
A
#
# COMPACT_ATOMS: atom_id res chain seq x y z
N MET A 1 -29.53 -7.79 -4.35
CA MET A 1 -28.83 -8.75 -3.46
C MET A 1 -27.30 -8.58 -3.48
N PHE A 2 -26.67 -8.42 -4.65
CA PHE A 2 -25.22 -8.14 -4.76
C PHE A 2 -24.78 -6.81 -4.13
N GLU A 3 -25.52 -5.72 -4.37
CA GLU A 3 -25.19 -4.39 -3.83
C GLU A 3 -25.18 -4.34 -2.30
N PHE A 4 -26.13 -5.01 -1.66
CA PHE A 4 -26.24 -5.08 -0.19
C PHE A 4 -25.05 -5.82 0.45
N LEU A 5 -24.53 -6.88 -0.19
CA LEU A 5 -23.35 -7.61 0.29
C LEU A 5 -22.07 -6.77 0.11
N GLU A 6 -21.99 -6.00 -0.97
CA GLU A 6 -20.86 -5.11 -1.22
C GLU A 6 -20.81 -3.95 -0.23
N GLU A 7 -21.95 -3.34 0.09
CA GLU A 7 -22.05 -2.30 1.13
C GLU A 7 -21.68 -2.82 2.52
N LYS A 8 -22.14 -4.02 2.89
CA LYS A 8 -21.75 -4.66 4.16
C LYS A 8 -20.23 -4.89 4.23
N ARG A 9 -19.60 -5.33 3.14
CA ARG A 9 -18.15 -5.51 3.07
C ARG A 9 -17.41 -4.18 3.18
N LYS A 10 -17.88 -3.13 2.49
CA LYS A 10 -17.30 -1.78 2.56
C LYS A 10 -17.32 -1.23 4.00
N LYS A 11 -18.46 -1.35 4.69
CA LYS A 11 -18.61 -0.95 6.10
C LYS A 11 -17.70 -1.77 7.02
N LYS A 12 -17.71 -3.10 6.89
CA LYS A 12 -16.85 -4.00 7.70
C LYS A 12 -15.36 -3.67 7.56
N ASN A 13 -14.87 -3.45 6.35
CA ASN A 13 -13.45 -3.11 6.15
C ASN A 13 -13.11 -1.74 6.76
N ALA A 14 -14.00 -0.74 6.61
CA ALA A 14 -13.77 0.58 7.20
C ALA A 14 -13.71 0.52 8.74
N ASP A 15 -14.63 -0.21 9.36
CA ASP A 15 -14.65 -0.41 10.81
C ASP A 15 -13.41 -1.16 11.28
N GLN A 16 -13.00 -2.20 10.54
CA GLN A 16 -11.78 -2.95 10.85
C GLN A 16 -10.55 -2.05 10.86
N VAL A 17 -10.36 -1.17 9.87
CA VAL A 17 -9.22 -0.24 9.82
C VAL A 17 -9.24 0.72 11.01
N ARG A 18 -10.42 1.27 11.32
CA ARG A 18 -10.59 2.22 12.42
C ARG A 18 -10.29 1.61 13.79
N THR A 19 -10.55 0.31 13.94
CA THR A 19 -10.25 -0.45 15.16
C THR A 19 -8.92 -1.21 15.07
N ALA A 20 -8.20 -1.13 13.95
CA ALA A 20 -7.03 -1.97 13.68
C ALA A 20 -5.80 -1.58 14.51
N GLY A 21 -5.82 -0.41 15.14
CA GLY A 21 -4.67 0.15 15.86
C GLY A 21 -3.69 0.84 14.92
N ILE A 22 -2.44 0.96 15.37
CA ILE A 22 -1.38 1.68 14.64
C ILE A 22 -0.78 0.78 13.55
N ILE A 23 -0.30 1.38 12.46
CA ILE A 23 0.48 0.67 11.44
C ILE A 23 1.87 0.35 12.00
N HIS A 24 2.31 -0.90 11.89
CA HIS A 24 3.66 -1.35 12.25
C HIS A 24 4.54 -1.65 11.04
N GLN A 25 3.91 -2.06 9.95
CA GLN A 25 4.60 -2.36 8.71
C GLN A 25 3.76 -1.89 7.54
N PHE A 26 4.39 -1.22 6.60
CA PHE A 26 3.81 -0.83 5.34
C PHE A 26 4.76 -1.27 4.23
N HIS A 27 4.22 -1.91 3.21
CA HIS A 27 4.97 -2.34 2.04
C HIS A 27 4.12 -2.13 0.80
N TYR A 28 4.68 -1.44 -0.18
CA TYR A 28 4.02 -1.14 -1.44
C TYR A 28 4.99 -1.23 -2.60
N ASP A 29 4.70 -2.16 -3.52
CA ASP A 29 5.43 -2.34 -4.76
C ASP A 29 4.51 -2.04 -5.94
N PHE A 30 5.03 -1.36 -6.96
CA PHE A 30 4.31 -1.16 -8.20
C PHE A 30 5.26 -0.94 -9.37
N GLY A 31 4.80 -1.24 -10.57
CA GLY A 31 5.57 -1.00 -11.79
C GLY A 31 5.30 -2.05 -12.85
N LYS A 32 6.15 -2.12 -13.86
CA LYS A 32 6.10 -3.20 -14.84
C LYS A 32 6.75 -4.45 -14.24
N ALA A 33 6.34 -5.63 -14.70
CA ALA A 33 7.07 -6.85 -14.37
C ALA A 33 8.56 -6.68 -14.72
N GLY A 34 9.45 -6.91 -13.74
CA GLY A 34 10.89 -6.72 -13.89
C GLY A 34 11.41 -5.30 -13.63
N GLU A 35 10.55 -4.27 -13.60
CA GLU A 35 10.90 -2.87 -13.33
C GLU A 35 9.89 -2.25 -12.38
N GLN A 36 10.20 -2.27 -11.07
CA GLN A 36 9.26 -1.84 -10.03
C GLN A 36 9.89 -0.85 -9.06
N GLU A 37 9.05 -0.01 -8.48
CA GLU A 37 9.40 0.83 -7.35
C GLU A 37 8.80 0.20 -6.08
N SER A 38 9.63 0.02 -5.07
CA SER A 38 9.28 -0.58 -3.78
C SER A 38 9.48 0.43 -2.66
N TYR A 39 8.48 0.51 -1.79
CA TYR A 39 8.49 1.31 -0.58
C TYR A 39 8.18 0.40 0.61
N THR A 40 9.11 0.30 1.54
CA THR A 40 8.92 -0.45 2.79
C THR A 40 9.14 0.46 3.97
N LEU A 41 8.19 0.49 4.91
CA LEU A 41 8.33 1.15 6.21
C LEU A 41 8.12 0.11 7.31
N THR A 42 9.06 0.00 8.24
CA THR A 42 9.01 -0.96 9.35
C THR A 42 9.27 -0.24 10.66
N GLN A 43 8.41 -0.47 11.66
CA GLN A 43 8.66 0.03 13.01
C GLN A 43 9.71 -0.83 13.72
N GLU A 44 10.80 -0.21 14.15
CA GLU A 44 11.82 -0.81 15.01
C GLU A 44 11.91 -0.01 16.32
N GLY A 45 11.27 -0.52 17.38
CA GLY A 45 11.16 0.20 18.66
C GLY A 45 10.43 1.53 18.51
N ASN A 46 11.15 2.64 18.74
CA ASN A 46 10.64 4.01 18.65
C ASN A 46 10.91 4.69 17.30
N THR A 47 11.64 4.03 16.40
CA THR A 47 11.97 4.56 15.07
C THR A 47 11.20 3.82 13.99
N VAL A 48 11.00 4.49 12.86
CA VAL A 48 10.49 3.86 11.64
C VAL A 48 11.63 3.87 10.63
N GLU A 49 12.07 2.70 10.20
CA GLU A 49 12.98 2.60 9.06
C GLU A 49 12.16 2.61 7.78
N MET A 50 12.59 3.40 6.80
CA MET A 50 12.05 3.36 5.44
C MET A 50 13.13 2.90 4.46
N ILE A 51 12.76 2.04 3.53
CA ILE A 51 13.57 1.54 2.41
C ILE A 51 12.83 1.86 1.12
N VAL A 52 13.55 2.48 0.18
CA VAL A 52 13.09 2.77 -1.18
C VAL A 52 14.01 2.07 -2.16
N GLN A 53 13.45 1.24 -3.03
CA GLN A 53 14.21 0.44 -3.98
C GLN A 53 13.58 0.52 -5.37
N LYS A 54 14.44 0.57 -6.40
CA LYS A 54 14.03 0.37 -7.79
C LYS A 54 14.46 -1.04 -8.23
N ILE A 55 13.52 -1.97 -8.23
CA ILE A 55 13.73 -3.35 -8.68
C ILE A 55 13.96 -3.34 -10.20
N GLY A 56 14.98 -4.07 -10.65
CA GLY A 56 15.40 -4.09 -12.06
C GLY A 56 16.24 -2.89 -12.49
N SER A 57 16.80 -2.14 -11.54
CA SER A 57 17.65 -0.98 -11.78
C SER A 57 18.98 -1.10 -11.04
N ASP A 58 20.04 -0.52 -11.60
CA ASP A 58 21.35 -0.39 -10.94
C ASP A 58 21.38 0.73 -9.89
N VAL A 59 20.28 1.46 -9.70
CA VAL A 59 20.16 2.50 -8.68
C VAL A 59 20.18 1.84 -7.30
N PRO A 60 21.13 2.20 -6.42
CA PRO A 60 21.18 1.66 -5.06
C PRO A 60 19.89 1.95 -4.29
N GLU A 61 19.54 1.06 -3.37
CA GLU A 61 18.45 1.33 -2.42
C GLU A 61 18.78 2.56 -1.55
N LYS A 62 17.76 3.35 -1.25
CA LYS A 62 17.84 4.43 -0.25
C LYS A 62 17.16 3.94 1.02
N ARG A 63 17.84 4.02 2.16
CA ARG A 63 17.28 3.65 3.45
C ARG A 63 17.66 4.62 4.56
N GLY A 64 16.81 4.72 5.57
CA GLY A 64 17.07 5.59 6.71
C GLY A 64 15.88 5.66 7.67
N ALA A 65 16.09 6.36 8.78
CA ALA A 65 15.05 6.60 9.77
C ALA A 65 14.13 7.74 9.33
N VAL A 66 12.83 7.54 9.45
CA VAL A 66 11.80 8.56 9.26
C VAL A 66 10.98 8.73 10.54
N ASP A 67 10.31 9.88 10.67
CA ASP A 67 9.47 10.17 11.83
C ASP A 67 8.27 9.21 11.91
N ARG A 68 7.89 8.84 13.14
CA ARG A 68 6.77 7.92 13.38
C ARG A 68 5.43 8.46 12.85
N SER A 69 5.29 9.77 12.67
CA SER A 69 4.12 10.38 12.01
C SER A 69 3.93 9.93 10.57
N ALA A 70 4.94 9.36 9.90
CA ALA A 70 4.80 8.74 8.58
C ALA A 70 3.65 7.72 8.55
N PHE A 71 3.51 6.90 9.60
CA PHE A 71 2.39 5.95 9.69
C PHE A 71 1.03 6.64 9.90
N ASN A 72 0.98 7.77 10.59
CA ASN A 72 -0.26 8.54 10.73
C ASN A 72 -0.67 9.17 9.38
N ILE A 73 0.29 9.63 8.60
CA ILE A 73 0.06 10.16 7.25
C ILE A 73 -0.47 9.04 6.34
N LEU A 74 0.21 7.89 6.32
CA LEU A 74 -0.22 6.71 5.54
C LEU A 74 -1.61 6.23 5.94
N TYR A 75 -1.92 6.20 7.24
CA TYR A 75 -3.26 5.88 7.72
C TYR A 75 -4.33 6.82 7.15
N ARG A 76 -4.08 8.13 7.17
CA ARG A 76 -5.02 9.13 6.60
C ARG A 76 -5.24 8.88 5.12
N VAL A 77 -4.17 8.67 4.35
CA VAL A 77 -4.27 8.35 2.91
C VAL A 77 -5.08 7.08 2.68
N ILE A 78 -4.85 6.02 3.45
CA ILE A 78 -5.61 4.76 3.35
C ILE A 78 -7.11 5.01 3.55
N MET A 79 -7.48 5.85 4.51
CA MET A 79 -8.86 6.15 4.84
C MET A 79 -9.53 7.08 3.81
N GLU A 80 -8.87 8.18 3.46
CA GLU A 80 -9.41 9.21 2.54
C GLU A 80 -9.54 8.66 1.12
N GLN A 81 -8.54 7.93 0.65
CA GLN A 81 -8.51 7.33 -0.69
C GLN A 81 -9.22 5.97 -0.74
N LYS A 82 -9.82 5.54 0.39
CA LYS A 82 -10.55 4.27 0.53
C LYS A 82 -9.74 3.04 0.10
N ILE A 83 -8.42 3.06 0.29
CA ILE A 83 -7.49 1.97 -0.05
C ILE A 83 -7.84 0.71 0.75
N TYR A 84 -8.43 0.85 1.93
CA TYR A 84 -8.93 -0.28 2.72
C TYR A 84 -9.97 -1.16 1.98
N LEU A 85 -10.62 -0.64 0.94
CA LEU A 85 -11.53 -1.42 0.08
C LEU A 85 -10.78 -2.40 -0.83
N TRP A 86 -9.48 -2.17 -1.04
CA TRP A 86 -8.63 -3.08 -1.80
C TRP A 86 -8.36 -4.37 -1.04
N ASN A 87 -8.66 -4.44 0.26
CA ASN A 87 -8.36 -5.63 1.05
C ASN A 87 -8.94 -6.89 0.40
N ARG A 88 -8.08 -7.92 0.29
CA ARG A 88 -8.34 -9.20 -0.37
C ARG A 88 -8.55 -9.14 -1.87
N PHE A 89 -8.21 -8.02 -2.52
CA PHE A 89 -8.12 -7.97 -3.97
C PHE A 89 -6.84 -8.70 -4.39
N HIS A 90 -6.98 -9.90 -4.93
CA HIS A 90 -5.87 -10.69 -5.47
C HIS A 90 -6.27 -11.20 -6.86
N LYS A 91 -6.10 -10.37 -7.88
CA LYS A 91 -6.49 -10.70 -9.26
C LYS A 91 -5.31 -10.56 -10.21
N ASN A 92 -5.07 -11.60 -11.00
CA ASN A 92 -4.01 -11.63 -11.99
C ASN A 92 -4.62 -11.90 -13.37
N ASN A 93 -4.23 -11.13 -14.38
CA ASN A 93 -4.42 -11.51 -15.77
C ASN A 93 -3.14 -12.18 -16.28
N SER A 94 -3.12 -13.52 -16.24
CA SER A 94 -1.97 -14.34 -16.64
C SER A 94 -1.58 -14.22 -18.12
N MET A 95 -2.45 -13.64 -18.95
CA MET A 95 -2.18 -13.40 -20.37
C MET A 95 -1.44 -12.08 -20.61
N ALA A 96 -1.25 -11.25 -19.58
CA ALA A 96 -0.54 -9.98 -19.71
C ALA A 96 0.98 -10.20 -19.67
N VAL A 97 1.60 -10.28 -20.85
CA VAL A 97 3.04 -10.54 -21.03
C VAL A 97 3.94 -9.45 -20.41
N ASN A 98 3.46 -8.20 -20.35
CA ASN A 98 4.15 -7.05 -19.75
C ASN A 98 3.22 -6.29 -18.80
N GLY A 99 2.55 -7.03 -17.92
CA GLY A 99 1.57 -6.45 -17.00
C GLY A 99 2.19 -5.42 -16.05
N TYR A 100 1.50 -4.30 -15.87
CA TYR A 100 1.73 -3.45 -14.71
C TYR A 100 1.19 -4.18 -13.48
N THR A 101 2.04 -4.32 -12.48
CA THR A 101 1.74 -5.01 -11.23
C THR A 101 1.70 -4.04 -10.06
N PHE A 102 0.95 -4.40 -9.04
CA PHE A 102 1.08 -3.79 -7.72
C PHE A 102 0.93 -4.84 -6.62
N SER A 103 1.56 -4.58 -5.49
CA SER A 103 1.45 -5.35 -4.26
C SER A 103 1.39 -4.37 -3.10
N LEU A 104 0.40 -4.52 -2.22
CA LEU A 104 0.23 -3.74 -1.01
C LEU A 104 0.08 -4.69 0.17
N ASN A 105 0.91 -4.50 1.19
CA ASN A 105 0.78 -5.14 2.49
C ASN A 105 0.91 -4.10 3.60
N VAL A 106 -0.14 -3.92 4.40
CA VAL A 106 -0.11 -3.04 5.57
C VAL A 106 -0.50 -3.86 6.79
N LYS A 107 0.42 -3.98 7.75
CA LYS A 107 0.15 -4.62 9.03
C LYS A 107 -0.14 -3.55 10.07
N PHE A 108 -1.34 -3.65 10.61
CA PHE A 108 -1.78 -2.95 11.81
C PHE A 108 -1.63 -3.88 13.02
N GLU A 109 -1.82 -3.36 14.23
CA GLU A 109 -1.84 -4.17 15.48
C GLU A 109 -2.79 -5.37 15.40
N ASN A 110 -4.02 -5.16 14.92
CA ASN A 110 -5.09 -6.17 14.98
C ASN A 110 -5.62 -6.59 13.61
N TRP A 111 -4.99 -6.15 12.52
CA TRP A 111 -5.50 -6.38 11.16
C TRP A 111 -4.41 -6.28 10.11
N THR A 112 -4.68 -6.86 8.94
CA THR A 112 -3.81 -6.73 7.77
C THR A 112 -4.64 -6.37 6.55
N LEU A 113 -4.18 -5.34 5.86
CA LEU A 113 -4.62 -4.98 4.52
C LEU A 113 -3.66 -5.61 3.53
N SER A 114 -4.15 -6.55 2.72
CA SER A 114 -3.35 -7.17 1.67
C SER A 114 -4.10 -7.08 0.34
N ALA A 115 -3.41 -6.62 -0.69
CA ALA A 115 -3.95 -6.51 -2.04
C ALA A 115 -2.84 -6.66 -3.07
N SER A 116 -3.11 -7.35 -4.17
CA SER A 116 -2.19 -7.48 -5.28
C SER A 116 -2.93 -7.59 -6.60
N GLY A 117 -2.31 -7.09 -7.67
CA GLY A 117 -2.87 -7.16 -9.00
C GLY A 117 -1.82 -7.15 -10.09
N CYS A 118 -2.09 -7.87 -11.18
CA CYS A 118 -1.31 -7.84 -12.41
C CYS A 118 -2.26 -7.60 -13.58
N ALA A 119 -2.12 -6.46 -14.26
CA ALA A 119 -3.02 -5.97 -15.31
C ALA A 119 -4.52 -5.94 -14.93
N MET A 120 -4.81 -6.01 -13.62
CA MET A 120 -6.14 -5.97 -13.01
C MET A 120 -6.05 -5.08 -11.78
N ARG A 121 -7.03 -4.19 -11.60
CA ARG A 121 -7.01 -3.17 -10.55
C ARG A 121 -8.32 -3.14 -9.76
N PRO A 122 -8.29 -2.85 -8.44
CA PRO A 122 -9.50 -2.59 -7.68
C PRO A 122 -10.14 -1.26 -8.14
N ALA A 123 -11.42 -1.09 -7.82
CA ALA A 123 -12.12 0.17 -8.11
C ALA A 123 -11.42 1.36 -7.42
N GLY A 124 -11.29 2.48 -8.12
CA GLY A 124 -10.62 3.68 -7.63
C GLY A 124 -9.09 3.59 -7.55
N TYR A 125 -8.48 2.51 -8.06
CA TYR A 125 -7.03 2.28 -7.97
C TYR A 125 -6.21 3.47 -8.49
N ASP A 126 -6.45 3.95 -9.71
CA ASP A 126 -5.53 4.89 -10.36
C ASP A 126 -5.41 6.23 -9.60
N ALA A 127 -6.53 6.76 -9.09
CA ALA A 127 -6.55 7.99 -8.31
C ALA A 127 -5.86 7.81 -6.96
N ALA A 128 -6.18 6.74 -6.24
CA ALA A 128 -5.63 6.44 -4.93
C ALA A 128 -4.14 6.03 -5.00
N HIS A 129 -3.73 5.32 -6.05
CA HIS A 129 -2.35 4.97 -6.35
C HIS A 129 -1.49 6.23 -6.51
N ARG A 130 -1.95 7.21 -7.30
CA ARG A 130 -1.24 8.47 -7.49
C ARG A 130 -1.01 9.19 -6.16
N VAL A 131 -2.07 9.38 -5.37
CA VAL A 131 -2.01 10.05 -4.07
C VAL A 131 -1.08 9.29 -3.10
N LEU A 132 -1.16 7.96 -3.08
CA LEU A 132 -0.29 7.13 -2.25
C LEU A 132 1.18 7.28 -2.66
N CYS A 133 1.49 7.23 -3.96
CA CYS A 133 2.86 7.40 -4.45
C CYS A 133 3.42 8.79 -4.16
N ASP A 134 2.62 9.84 -4.34
CA ASP A 134 3.05 11.21 -4.04
C ASP A 134 3.36 11.35 -2.54
N CYS A 135 2.49 10.82 -1.67
CA CYS A 135 2.74 10.76 -0.23
C CYS A 135 4.02 9.97 0.13
N LEU A 136 4.24 8.81 -0.49
CA LEU A 136 5.44 7.99 -0.22
C LEU A 136 6.72 8.71 -0.65
N ARG A 137 6.70 9.41 -1.78
CA ARG A 137 7.82 10.23 -2.24
C ARG A 137 8.10 11.39 -1.30
N GLU A 138 7.07 12.08 -0.80
CA GLU A 138 7.23 13.15 0.18
C GLU A 138 7.89 12.65 1.48
N ILE A 139 7.48 11.49 1.98
CA ILE A 139 8.15 10.87 3.14
C ILE A 139 9.61 10.54 2.80
N ALA A 140 9.87 9.98 1.61
CA ALA A 140 11.21 9.61 1.16
C ALA A 140 12.17 10.80 0.93
N LEU A 141 11.65 12.03 0.76
CA LEU A 141 12.48 13.24 0.72
C LEU A 141 13.13 13.55 2.08
N SER A 142 12.59 13.00 3.17
CA SER A 142 13.16 13.15 4.51
C SER A 142 14.29 12.16 4.83
N LEU A 143 14.53 11.19 3.92
CA LEU A 143 15.68 10.28 3.97
C LEU A 143 16.96 10.98 3.51
#